data_AF-A0A2T6Z9G9-F1
#
_entry.id   AF-A0A2T6Z9G9-F1
#
_cell.length_a   1.000
_cell.length_b   1.000
_cell.length_c   1.000
_cell.angle_alpha   90.00
_cell.angle_beta   90.00
_cell.angle_gamma   90.00
#
_symmetry.space_group_name_H-M   'P 1'
#
loop_
_entity.id
_entity.type
_entity.pdbx_description
1 polymer ?
#
loop_
_entity_poly.entity_id
_entity_poly.type
_entity_poly.pdbx_seq_one_letter_code
_entity_poly.pdbx_strand_id
1 'polypeptide(L)'
;LLCGISSESQTPPTLELPIPDLSIATTTTYDIDSFIAKVKCLSVASKGVRVQFTPSSQKNISSDVHLFSKIEERLASGKVHVRQVPLHHIPHFYLGHLTSSLYLPLYVFLPGLWQKNLGTNSYVANQHLQQWMDIGFIPSILQHCPPDIVQHLPLSFASASMNTFARGRELGIQNREVYGAKRQELHYFLSGRYLKPIWQDMI
;
A
#
# COMPACT_ATOMS: atom_id res chain seq x y z
N LEU A 1 -14.64 -74.02 63.62
CA LEU A 1 -15.12 -74.86 62.49
C LEU A 1 -14.70 -74.18 61.20
N LEU A 2 -14.11 -74.95 60.29
CA LEU A 2 -13.55 -74.69 58.95
C LEU A 2 -14.25 -73.57 58.13
N CYS A 3 -13.67 -72.89 57.13
CA CYS A 3 -12.43 -73.02 56.35
C CYS A 3 -12.17 -71.69 55.58
N GLY A 4 -10.94 -71.46 55.12
CA GLY A 4 -10.55 -70.26 54.35
C GLY A 4 -10.80 -70.32 52.84
N ILE A 5 -10.57 -69.18 52.17
CA ILE A 5 -10.06 -69.09 50.80
C ILE A 5 -9.23 -67.81 50.62
N SER A 6 -8.29 -67.96 49.69
CA SER A 6 -7.12 -67.20 49.28
C SER A 6 -7.29 -65.70 48.99
N SER A 7 -6.20 -64.98 49.26
CA SER A 7 -5.86 -63.67 48.71
C SER A 7 -5.73 -63.72 47.19
N GLU A 8 -6.64 -63.06 46.48
CA GLU A 8 -6.35 -62.52 45.15
C GLU A 8 -6.50 -61.01 45.22
N SER A 9 -5.39 -60.30 45.04
CA SER A 9 -5.39 -58.86 44.78
C SER A 9 -5.94 -58.62 43.38
N GLN A 10 -7.26 -58.63 43.22
CA GLN A 10 -7.87 -58.11 42.01
C GLN A 10 -7.80 -56.58 42.09
N THR A 11 -6.86 -56.00 41.35
CA THR A 11 -6.93 -54.60 40.96
C THR A 11 -8.30 -54.35 40.31
N PRO A 12 -9.02 -53.28 40.69
CA PRO A 12 -10.31 -52.98 40.10
C PRO A 12 -10.14 -52.85 38.57
N PRO A 13 -11.12 -53.29 37.76
CA PRO A 13 -11.03 -53.15 36.31
C PRO A 13 -10.95 -51.65 35.98
N THR A 14 -9.83 -51.22 35.45
CA THR A 14 -9.69 -49.88 34.89
C THR A 14 -10.60 -49.80 33.67
N LEU A 15 -11.64 -48.96 33.75
CA LEU A 15 -12.40 -48.54 32.59
C LEU A 15 -11.48 -47.70 31.71
N GLU A 16 -10.80 -48.33 30.76
CA GLU A 16 -10.22 -47.62 29.62
C GLU A 16 -11.37 -47.13 28.76
N LEU A 17 -11.82 -45.91 29.02
CA LEU A 17 -12.63 -45.17 28.06
C LEU A 17 -11.79 -45.06 26.79
N PRO A 18 -12.27 -45.53 25.63
CA PRO A 18 -11.59 -45.25 24.37
C PRO A 18 -11.47 -43.74 24.29
N ILE A 19 -10.25 -43.21 24.35
CA ILE A 19 -10.00 -41.82 23.98
C ILE A 19 -10.42 -41.79 22.52
N PRO A 20 -11.55 -41.16 22.15
CA PRO A 20 -11.87 -41.07 20.76
C PRO A 20 -10.72 -40.28 20.16
N ASP A 21 -10.16 -40.75 19.05
CA ASP A 21 -9.16 -40.02 18.29
C ASP A 21 -9.84 -38.77 17.72
N LEU A 22 -10.02 -37.79 18.59
CA LEU A 22 -10.67 -36.52 18.36
C LEU A 22 -9.59 -35.65 17.70
N SER A 23 -9.12 -36.06 16.52
CA SER A 23 -8.64 -35.12 15.53
C SER A 23 -9.85 -34.33 15.02
N ILE A 24 -10.48 -33.57 15.93
CA ILE A 24 -11.40 -32.52 15.55
C ILE A 24 -10.52 -31.55 14.77
N ALA A 25 -10.64 -31.58 13.45
CA ALA A 25 -10.18 -30.50 12.61
C ALA A 25 -10.97 -29.27 13.06
N THR A 26 -10.40 -28.50 13.96
CA THR A 26 -11.01 -27.27 14.45
C THR A 26 -11.10 -26.34 13.24
N THR A 27 -12.34 -26.07 12.85
CA THR A 27 -12.61 -25.15 11.75
C THR A 27 -12.40 -23.75 12.29
N THR A 28 -11.16 -23.26 12.15
CA THR A 28 -10.82 -21.90 12.56
C THR A 28 -11.32 -20.92 11.51
N THR A 29 -12.27 -20.06 11.90
CA THR A 29 -12.71 -18.92 11.11
C THR A 29 -12.00 -17.67 11.58
N TYR A 30 -11.44 -16.89 10.65
CA TYR A 30 -10.84 -15.60 10.95
C TYR A 30 -11.77 -14.48 10.50
N ASP A 31 -12.00 -13.51 11.38
CA ASP A 31 -12.57 -12.23 11.00
C ASP A 31 -11.42 -11.29 10.61
N ILE A 32 -11.46 -10.76 9.38
CA ILE A 32 -10.41 -9.90 8.84
C ILE A 32 -11.01 -8.50 8.66
N ASP A 33 -10.80 -7.64 9.64
CA ASP A 33 -11.29 -6.26 9.60
C ASP A 33 -10.54 -5.39 8.59
N SER A 34 -9.26 -5.69 8.36
CA SER A 34 -8.43 -4.98 7.39
C SER A 34 -7.19 -5.78 7.00
N PHE A 35 -6.63 -5.47 5.83
CA PHE A 35 -5.31 -5.96 5.43
C PHE A 35 -4.52 -4.85 4.73
N ILE A 36 -3.21 -4.89 4.90
CA ILE A 36 -2.27 -4.01 4.20
C ILE A 36 -1.15 -4.90 3.66
N ALA A 37 -0.73 -4.65 2.42
CA ALA A 37 0.33 -5.41 1.79
C ALA A 37 1.46 -4.49 1.31
N LYS A 38 2.70 -4.85 1.65
CA LYS A 38 3.88 -4.27 1.02
C LYS A 38 4.22 -5.09 -0.22
N VAL A 39 4.26 -4.44 -1.37
CA VAL A 39 4.54 -5.08 -2.65
C VAL A 39 5.82 -4.53 -3.27
N LYS A 40 6.55 -5.37 -4.00
CA LYS A 40 7.81 -4.97 -4.68
C LYS A 40 7.58 -4.51 -6.12
N CYS A 41 6.39 -4.74 -6.68
CA CYS A 41 6.07 -4.44 -8.07
C CYS A 41 4.57 -4.18 -8.25
N LEU A 42 4.23 -3.32 -9.21
CA LEU A 42 2.85 -3.04 -9.61
C LEU A 42 2.12 -4.23 -10.24
N SER A 43 2.84 -5.29 -10.62
CA SER A 43 2.25 -6.50 -11.22
C SER A 43 1.27 -7.23 -10.30
N VAL A 44 1.26 -6.92 -8.98
CA VAL A 44 0.21 -7.38 -8.05
C VAL A 44 -1.19 -6.98 -8.52
N ALA A 45 -1.30 -5.85 -9.23
CA ALA A 45 -2.54 -5.35 -9.80
C ALA A 45 -2.82 -5.97 -11.18
N SER A 46 -2.99 -7.30 -11.23
CA SER A 46 -3.17 -8.05 -12.48
C SER A 46 -4.34 -7.56 -13.35
N LYS A 47 -5.39 -7.01 -12.73
CA LYS A 47 -6.55 -6.41 -13.42
C LYS A 47 -6.34 -4.95 -13.82
N GLY A 48 -5.23 -4.33 -13.43
CA GLY A 48 -4.90 -2.94 -13.71
C GLY A 48 -5.06 -2.00 -12.52
N VAL A 49 -4.61 -0.76 -12.72
CA VAL A 49 -4.63 0.32 -11.72
C VAL A 49 -5.27 1.56 -12.35
N ARG A 50 -6.08 2.27 -11.56
CA ARG A 50 -6.57 3.61 -11.88
C ARG A 50 -5.66 4.64 -11.22
N VAL A 51 -4.82 5.29 -12.00
CA VAL A 51 -3.69 6.11 -11.54
C VAL A 51 -4.02 7.61 -11.59
N GLN A 52 -3.55 8.35 -10.58
CA GLN A 52 -3.53 9.81 -10.56
C GLN A 52 -2.13 10.33 -10.93
N PHE A 53 -2.04 11.04 -12.05
CA PHE A 53 -0.80 11.68 -12.49
C PHE A 53 -0.50 12.98 -11.73
N THR A 54 -1.50 13.53 -11.04
CA THR A 54 -1.26 14.48 -9.95
C THR A 54 -1.90 13.90 -8.70
N PRO A 55 -1.13 13.37 -7.75
CA PRO A 55 -1.68 12.89 -6.50
C PRO A 55 -1.89 14.06 -5.52
N SER A 56 -2.96 14.00 -4.71
CA SER A 56 -3.25 14.99 -3.66
C SER A 56 -2.74 14.50 -2.31
N SER A 57 -2.08 15.38 -1.55
CA SER A 57 -1.67 15.09 -0.17
C SER A 57 -2.86 14.85 0.77
N GLN A 58 -4.07 15.29 0.39
CA GLN A 58 -5.31 15.02 1.14
C GLN A 58 -5.66 13.54 1.21
N LYS A 59 -5.11 12.71 0.30
CA LYS A 59 -5.32 11.26 0.30
C LYS A 59 -4.22 10.49 1.04
N ASN A 60 -3.22 11.18 1.59
CA ASN A 60 -2.18 10.52 2.37
C ASN A 60 -2.78 9.86 3.61
N ILE A 61 -2.14 8.78 4.04
CA ILE A 61 -2.47 8.10 5.27
C ILE A 61 -2.14 9.07 6.41
N SER A 62 -3.17 9.52 7.11
CA SER A 62 -3.06 10.45 8.24
C SER A 62 -3.23 9.78 9.59
N SER A 63 -3.89 8.62 9.63
CA SER A 63 -4.11 7.84 10.85
C SER A 63 -2.97 6.86 11.11
N ASP A 64 -2.77 6.51 12.37
CA ASP A 64 -1.89 5.41 12.72
C ASP A 64 -2.48 4.09 12.20
N VAL A 65 -1.66 3.36 11.45
CA VAL A 65 -1.98 2.03 10.89
C VAL A 65 -1.22 0.92 11.63
N HIS A 66 -0.50 1.28 12.72
CA HIS A 66 0.32 0.38 13.54
C HIS A 66 1.37 -0.41 12.74
N LEU A 67 1.79 0.14 11.60
CA LEU A 67 2.84 -0.41 10.75
C LEU A 67 4.05 0.52 10.71
N PHE A 68 5.24 -0.09 10.69
CA PHE A 68 6.52 0.62 10.76
C PHE A 68 7.45 0.14 9.65
N SER A 69 8.29 1.06 9.16
CA SER A 69 9.42 0.71 8.29
C SER A 69 10.73 1.10 8.96
N LYS A 70 11.75 0.27 8.74
CA LYS A 70 13.13 0.61 9.05
C LYS A 70 13.63 1.62 8.01
N ILE A 71 14.18 2.74 8.48
CA ILE A 71 14.83 3.76 7.66
C ILE A 71 16.29 3.88 8.12
N GLU A 72 17.20 3.88 7.16
CA GLU A 72 18.63 4.07 7.39
C GLU A 72 18.98 5.55 7.29
N GLU A 73 19.64 6.08 8.31
CA GLU A 73 20.14 7.46 8.38
C GLU A 73 21.67 7.41 8.41
N ARG A 74 22.31 8.01 7.41
CA ARG A 74 23.77 8.14 7.38
C ARG A 74 24.16 9.41 8.15
N LEU A 75 24.83 9.23 9.27
CA LEU A 75 25.31 10.33 10.11
C LEU A 75 26.56 10.96 9.47
N ALA A 76 26.84 12.23 9.83
CA ALA A 76 28.06 12.92 9.41
C ALA A 76 29.35 12.18 9.82
N SER A 77 29.28 11.35 10.88
CA SER A 77 30.37 10.47 11.32
C SER A 77 30.61 9.26 10.41
N GLY A 78 29.83 9.09 9.35
CA GLY A 78 29.88 7.92 8.45
C GLY A 78 29.13 6.69 8.99
N LYS A 79 28.68 6.71 10.26
CA LYS A 79 27.88 5.62 10.85
C LYS A 79 26.47 5.59 10.25
N VAL A 80 25.95 4.39 10.02
CA VAL A 80 24.56 4.15 9.65
C VAL A 80 23.74 3.87 10.90
N HIS A 81 22.70 4.66 11.11
CA HIS A 81 21.73 4.47 12.19
C HIS A 81 20.41 3.98 11.59
N VAL A 82 19.83 2.92 12.15
CA VAL A 82 18.54 2.38 11.70
C VAL A 82 17.44 2.79 12.67
N ARG A 83 16.39 3.43 12.15
CA ARG A 83 15.22 3.88 12.92
C ARG A 83 13.95 3.18 12.45
N GLN A 84 13.08 2.83 13.39
CA GLN A 84 11.70 2.44 13.08
C GLN A 84 10.83 3.68 12.96
N VAL A 85 10.17 3.84 11.82
CA VAL A 85 9.32 5.00 11.50
C VAL A 85 7.91 4.52 11.16
N PRO A 86 6.85 5.05 11.80
CA PRO A 86 5.48 4.74 11.41
C PRO A 86 5.23 5.04 9.93
N LEU A 87 4.52 4.17 9.21
CA LEU A 87 4.31 4.34 7.77
C LEU A 87 3.67 5.69 7.44
N HIS A 88 2.68 6.13 8.22
CA HIS A 88 1.99 7.40 8.01
C HIS A 88 2.87 8.66 8.25
N HIS A 89 4.08 8.50 8.78
CA HIS A 89 5.09 9.57 8.91
C HIS A 89 6.16 9.54 7.82
N ILE A 90 6.18 8.52 6.97
CA ILE A 90 7.13 8.43 5.85
C ILE A 90 6.55 9.23 4.68
N PRO A 91 7.34 10.08 3.98
CA PRO A 91 6.86 10.75 2.79
C PRO A 91 6.27 9.76 1.78
N HIS A 92 5.03 9.97 1.41
CA HIS A 92 4.31 9.09 0.49
C HIS A 92 3.23 9.87 -0.26
N PHE A 93 2.72 9.25 -1.32
CA PHE A 93 1.57 9.78 -2.05
C PHE A 93 0.65 8.66 -2.52
N TYR A 94 -0.64 8.98 -2.65
CA TYR A 94 -1.64 8.10 -3.25
C TYR A 94 -1.41 8.03 -4.76
N LEU A 95 -0.90 6.91 -5.26
CA LEU A 95 -0.71 6.73 -6.70
C LEU A 95 -2.05 6.48 -7.41
N GLY A 96 -2.96 5.78 -6.76
CA GLY A 96 -4.19 5.32 -7.38
C GLY A 96 -4.84 4.19 -6.60
N HIS A 97 -5.64 3.38 -7.28
CA HIS A 97 -6.25 2.19 -6.69
C HIS A 97 -6.30 1.03 -7.68
N LEU A 98 -6.28 -0.18 -7.15
CA LEU A 98 -6.40 -1.39 -7.96
C LEU A 98 -7.79 -1.47 -8.58
N THR A 99 -7.85 -1.99 -9.80
CA THR A 99 -9.12 -2.34 -10.46
C THR A 99 -9.58 -3.69 -9.90
N SER A 100 -10.35 -3.66 -8.82
CA SER A 100 -10.89 -4.86 -8.17
C SER A 100 -12.30 -4.61 -7.65
N SER A 101 -13.00 -5.64 -7.17
CA SER A 101 -14.29 -5.49 -6.50
C SER A 101 -14.15 -4.70 -5.19
N LEU A 102 -12.96 -4.70 -4.59
CA LEU A 102 -12.61 -3.91 -3.43
C LEU A 102 -11.88 -2.64 -3.86
N TYR A 103 -12.18 -1.53 -3.21
CA TYR A 103 -11.39 -0.31 -3.36
C TYR A 103 -10.09 -0.45 -2.57
N LEU A 104 -9.02 -0.86 -3.25
CA LEU A 104 -7.69 -1.03 -2.63
C LEU A 104 -6.79 0.14 -3.03
N PRO A 105 -6.56 1.11 -2.13
CA PRO A 105 -5.69 2.25 -2.41
C PRO A 105 -4.24 1.78 -2.51
N LEU A 106 -3.51 2.39 -3.44
CA LEU A 106 -2.11 2.10 -3.71
C LEU A 106 -1.28 3.35 -3.40
N TYR A 107 -0.31 3.17 -2.50
CA TYR A 107 0.58 4.23 -2.05
C TYR A 107 2.02 3.94 -2.47
N VAL A 108 2.73 4.99 -2.87
CA VAL A 108 4.17 4.94 -3.11
C VAL A 108 4.86 5.65 -1.97
N PHE A 109 5.76 4.94 -1.29
CA PHE A 109 6.55 5.47 -0.17
C PHE A 109 7.95 5.87 -0.65
N LEU A 110 8.42 7.03 -0.21
CA LEU A 110 9.70 7.64 -0.55
C LEU A 110 10.55 7.80 0.73
N PRO A 111 11.06 6.70 1.30
CA PRO A 111 11.80 6.73 2.56
C PRO A 111 13.08 7.58 2.50
N GLY A 112 13.67 7.76 1.31
CA GLY A 112 14.83 8.62 1.12
C GLY A 112 14.55 10.12 1.31
N LEU A 113 13.28 10.55 1.30
CA LEU A 113 12.89 11.92 1.60
C LEU A 113 12.61 12.15 3.09
N TRP A 114 12.57 11.09 3.89
CA TRP A 114 12.31 11.21 5.32
C TRP A 114 13.48 11.90 6.01
N GLN A 115 13.17 12.87 6.88
CA GLN A 115 14.18 13.53 7.71
C GLN A 115 13.67 13.62 9.15
N LYS A 116 14.55 13.36 10.11
CA LYS A 116 14.21 13.35 11.54
C LYS A 116 13.62 14.67 12.03
N ASN A 117 14.13 15.80 11.53
CA ASN A 117 13.71 17.15 11.90
C ASN A 117 12.35 17.56 11.33
N LEU A 118 11.82 16.85 10.32
CA LEU A 118 10.50 17.13 9.75
C LEU A 118 9.33 16.49 10.53
N GLY A 119 9.63 15.72 11.58
CA GLY A 119 8.63 15.17 12.49
C GLY A 119 7.68 14.18 11.82
N THR A 120 6.37 14.40 11.99
CA THR A 120 5.27 13.54 11.51
C THR A 120 4.85 13.83 10.06
N ASN A 121 5.67 14.58 9.32
CA ASN A 121 5.33 15.07 7.99
C ASN A 121 5.52 14.01 6.89
N SER A 122 4.40 13.52 6.34
CA SER A 122 4.38 12.62 5.18
C SER A 122 4.21 13.33 3.82
N TYR A 123 4.23 14.66 3.81
CA TYR A 123 4.06 15.45 2.59
C TYR A 123 5.21 15.24 1.61
N VAL A 124 4.86 15.10 0.34
CA VAL A 124 5.79 15.11 -0.78
C VAL A 124 5.57 16.38 -1.58
N ALA A 125 6.59 17.22 -1.67
CA ALA A 125 6.50 18.46 -2.44
C ALA A 125 6.24 18.19 -3.93
N ASN A 126 5.47 19.07 -4.58
CA ASN A 126 5.12 18.95 -6.00
C ASN A 126 6.34 18.78 -6.91
N GLN A 127 7.50 19.37 -6.57
CA GLN A 127 8.75 19.18 -7.31
C GLN A 127 9.20 17.70 -7.34
N HIS A 128 9.04 16.97 -6.24
CA HIS A 128 9.41 15.56 -6.16
C HIS A 128 8.38 14.67 -6.85
N LEU A 129 7.08 15.04 -6.76
CA LEU A 129 6.03 14.37 -7.53
C LEU A 129 6.25 14.55 -9.03
N GLN A 130 6.60 15.77 -9.46
CA GLN A 130 6.93 16.08 -10.84
C GLN A 130 8.14 15.27 -11.31
N GLN A 131 9.23 15.23 -10.53
CA GLN A 131 10.39 14.40 -10.86
C GLN A 131 10.01 12.92 -11.00
N TRP A 132 9.26 12.37 -10.03
CA TRP A 132 8.84 10.97 -10.07
C TRP A 132 7.98 10.66 -11.30
N MET A 133 7.07 11.55 -11.66
CA MET A 133 6.19 11.39 -12.82
C MET A 133 6.92 11.59 -14.14
N ASP A 134 7.62 12.71 -14.31
CA ASP A 134 8.17 13.14 -15.60
C ASP A 134 9.48 12.43 -15.97
N ILE A 135 10.23 11.92 -14.98
CA ILE A 135 11.53 11.24 -15.21
C ILE A 135 11.38 9.72 -15.16
N GLY A 136 10.55 9.20 -14.27
CA GLY A 136 10.37 7.76 -14.09
C GLY A 136 9.07 7.27 -14.73
N PHE A 137 7.95 7.58 -14.08
CA PHE A 137 6.70 6.86 -14.33
C PHE A 137 6.09 7.07 -15.72
N ILE A 138 6.01 8.32 -16.20
CA ILE A 138 5.47 8.64 -17.52
C ILE A 138 6.37 8.07 -18.63
N PRO A 139 7.70 8.30 -18.64
CA PRO A 139 8.58 7.68 -19.63
C PRO A 139 8.44 6.16 -19.72
N SER A 140 8.41 5.46 -18.57
CA SER A 140 8.24 4.00 -18.55
C SER A 140 6.88 3.56 -19.10
N ILE A 141 5.81 4.34 -18.91
CA ILE A 141 4.52 4.10 -19.57
C ILE A 141 4.65 4.26 -21.09
N LEU A 142 5.26 5.34 -21.56
CA LEU A 142 5.41 5.61 -22.99
C LEU A 142 6.22 4.53 -23.71
N GLN A 143 7.20 3.93 -23.02
CA GLN A 143 8.03 2.85 -23.54
C GLN A 143 7.28 1.51 -23.68
N HIS A 144 6.33 1.22 -22.79
CA HIS A 144 5.74 -0.11 -22.67
C HIS A 144 4.26 -0.20 -23.08
N CYS A 145 3.55 0.92 -23.12
CA CYS A 145 2.17 0.97 -23.55
C CYS A 145 2.05 1.27 -25.06
N PRO A 146 1.07 0.66 -25.75
CA PRO A 146 0.83 0.95 -27.15
C PRO A 146 0.24 2.36 -27.35
N PRO A 147 0.37 2.93 -28.57
CA PRO A 147 -0.04 4.31 -28.85
C PRO A 147 -1.53 4.60 -28.57
N ASP A 148 -2.41 3.62 -28.76
CA ASP A 148 -3.85 3.72 -28.51
C ASP A 148 -4.18 3.93 -27.02
N ILE A 149 -3.32 3.45 -26.11
CA ILE A 149 -3.43 3.74 -24.68
C ILE A 149 -2.80 5.09 -24.38
N VAL A 150 -1.58 5.31 -24.87
CA VAL A 150 -0.76 6.50 -24.56
C VAL A 150 -1.45 7.79 -24.95
N GLN A 151 -2.15 7.83 -26.08
CA GLN A 151 -2.87 9.04 -26.56
C GLN A 151 -3.94 9.57 -25.59
N HIS A 152 -4.38 8.75 -24.63
CA HIS A 152 -5.37 9.13 -23.63
C HIS A 152 -4.77 9.49 -22.27
N LEU A 153 -3.44 9.44 -22.12
CA LEU A 153 -2.73 9.70 -20.88
C LEU A 153 -2.10 11.10 -20.87
N PRO A 154 -1.96 11.73 -19.69
CA PRO A 154 -1.16 12.93 -19.58
C PRO A 154 0.31 12.65 -19.93
N LEU A 155 0.93 13.55 -20.70
CA LEU A 155 2.33 13.44 -21.11
C LEU A 155 3.32 14.10 -20.12
N SER A 156 2.80 14.79 -19.10
CA SER A 156 3.60 15.35 -18.01
C SER A 156 2.74 15.63 -16.79
N PHE A 157 3.38 15.76 -15.63
CA PHE A 157 2.76 16.24 -14.39
C PHE A 157 2.11 17.61 -14.58
N ALA A 158 2.75 18.52 -15.33
CA ALA A 158 2.21 19.83 -15.64
C ALA A 158 0.91 19.74 -16.47
N SER A 159 0.89 18.90 -17.50
CA SER A 159 -0.31 18.66 -18.32
C SER A 159 -1.45 18.05 -17.49
N ALA A 160 -1.13 17.04 -16.67
CA ALA A 160 -2.09 16.45 -15.75
C ALA A 160 -2.64 17.46 -14.74
N SER A 161 -1.80 18.37 -14.24
CA SER A 161 -2.18 19.43 -13.31
C SER A 161 -3.14 20.42 -13.96
N MET A 162 -2.88 20.83 -15.21
CA MET A 162 -3.79 21.71 -15.94
C MET A 162 -5.19 21.10 -16.07
N ASN A 163 -5.29 19.82 -16.45
CA ASN A 163 -6.58 19.12 -16.56
C ASN A 163 -7.28 19.02 -15.19
N THR A 164 -6.50 18.73 -14.14
CA THR A 164 -6.99 18.61 -12.77
C THR A 164 -7.65 19.91 -12.28
N PHE A 165 -7.10 21.07 -12.64
CA PHE A 165 -7.62 22.38 -12.22
C PHE A 165 -8.47 23.10 -13.28
N ALA A 166 -8.67 22.49 -14.46
CA ALA A 166 -9.37 23.11 -15.59
C ALA A 166 -10.76 23.63 -15.22
N ARG A 167 -11.61 22.79 -14.61
CA ARG A 167 -12.96 23.18 -14.16
C ARG A 167 -12.95 24.38 -13.20
N GLY A 168 -11.98 24.43 -12.28
CA GLY A 168 -11.84 25.57 -11.36
C GLY A 168 -11.51 26.87 -12.10
N ARG A 169 -10.61 26.79 -13.09
CA ARG A 169 -10.20 27.92 -13.93
C ARG A 169 -11.33 28.40 -14.86
N GLU A 170 -12.06 27.46 -15.47
CA GLU A 170 -13.20 27.75 -16.36
C GLU A 170 -14.34 28.47 -15.64
N LEU A 171 -14.56 28.16 -14.36
CA LEU A 171 -15.56 28.83 -13.52
C LEU A 171 -15.13 30.22 -13.03
N GLY A 172 -14.01 30.76 -13.55
CA GLY A 172 -13.54 32.10 -13.21
C GLY A 172 -13.03 32.25 -11.77
N ILE A 173 -12.72 31.14 -11.09
CA ILE A 173 -12.15 31.17 -9.73
C ILE A 173 -10.69 31.64 -9.83
N GLN A 174 -10.49 32.97 -9.80
CA GLN A 174 -9.16 33.59 -9.90
C GLN A 174 -8.46 33.76 -8.54
N ASN A 175 -9.16 33.57 -7.43
CA ASN A 175 -8.56 33.73 -6.09
C ASN A 175 -7.62 32.57 -5.77
N ARG A 176 -6.32 32.87 -5.71
CA ARG A 176 -5.26 31.99 -5.18
C ARG A 176 -5.48 31.58 -3.72
N GLU A 177 -6.31 32.33 -2.98
CA GLU A 177 -6.61 32.09 -1.56
C GLU A 177 -7.70 31.02 -1.34
N VAL A 178 -8.47 30.65 -2.37
CA VAL A 178 -9.32 29.47 -2.29
C VAL A 178 -8.44 28.28 -2.63
N TYR A 179 -7.73 27.75 -1.63
CA TYR A 179 -6.93 26.51 -1.65
C TYR A 179 -7.72 25.25 -2.10
N GLY A 180 -8.96 25.42 -2.58
CA GLY A 180 -9.85 24.39 -3.11
C GLY A 180 -10.49 24.78 -4.45
N ALA A 181 -9.81 25.54 -5.33
CA ALA A 181 -10.20 25.63 -6.74
C ALA A 181 -10.53 24.20 -7.22
N LYS A 182 -11.80 23.93 -7.56
CA LYS A 182 -12.40 22.59 -7.65
C LYS A 182 -11.48 21.60 -8.37
N ARG A 183 -10.65 20.90 -7.59
CA ARG A 183 -9.68 19.91 -8.05
C ARG A 183 -10.48 18.73 -8.58
N GLN A 184 -10.26 18.37 -9.82
CA GLN A 184 -10.88 17.19 -10.42
C GLN A 184 -10.10 15.95 -10.02
N GLU A 185 -10.81 14.94 -9.53
CA GLU A 185 -10.22 13.64 -9.17
C GLU A 185 -10.06 12.76 -10.42
N LEU A 186 -9.13 13.14 -11.29
CA LEU A 186 -8.86 12.43 -12.55
C LEU A 186 -8.04 11.16 -12.29
N HIS A 187 -8.54 10.05 -12.84
CA HIS A 187 -7.86 8.76 -12.79
C HIS A 187 -7.83 8.13 -14.18
N TYR A 188 -6.67 7.60 -14.57
CA TYR A 188 -6.46 6.97 -15.86
C TYR A 188 -6.16 5.49 -15.66
N PHE A 189 -6.75 4.65 -16.51
CA PHE A 189 -6.60 3.21 -16.39
C PHE A 189 -5.32 2.72 -17.05
N LEU A 190 -4.51 1.97 -16.30
CA LEU A 190 -3.38 1.20 -16.81
C LEU A 190 -3.67 -0.28 -16.65
N SER A 191 -3.68 -1.01 -17.77
CA SER A 191 -3.92 -2.45 -17.77
C SER A 191 -2.79 -3.21 -17.06
N GLY A 192 -3.16 -4.21 -16.25
CA GLY A 192 -2.20 -5.00 -15.48
C GLY A 192 -1.10 -5.65 -16.31
N ARG A 193 -1.39 -5.97 -17.58
CA ARG A 193 -0.43 -6.54 -18.55
C ARG A 193 0.83 -5.69 -18.76
N TYR A 194 0.79 -4.39 -18.54
CA TYR A 194 1.93 -3.48 -18.73
C TYR A 194 2.63 -3.09 -17.42
N LEU A 195 2.01 -3.37 -16.26
CA LEU A 195 2.49 -2.83 -14.99
C LEU A 195 3.84 -3.40 -14.53
N LYS A 196 4.13 -4.66 -14.86
CA LYS A 196 5.43 -5.27 -14.54
C LYS A 196 6.59 -4.56 -15.26
N PRO A 197 6.61 -4.47 -16.62
CA PRO A 197 7.70 -3.80 -17.30
C PRO A 197 7.77 -2.31 -16.96
N ILE A 198 6.64 -1.59 -16.86
CA ILE A 198 6.63 -0.18 -16.42
C ILE A 198 7.35 -0.01 -15.09
N TRP A 199 7.04 -0.85 -14.09
CA TRP A 199 7.67 -0.72 -12.78
C TRP A 199 9.16 -1.06 -12.79
N GLN A 200 9.56 -2.04 -13.60
CA GLN A 200 10.95 -2.48 -13.70
C GLN A 200 11.85 -1.47 -14.42
N ASP A 201 11.31 -0.74 -15.38
CA ASP A 201 12.02 0.32 -16.10
C ASP A 201 12.23 1.58 -15.25
N MET A 202 11.34 1.80 -14.27
CA MET A 202 11.37 2.97 -13.39
C MET A 202 12.39 2.87 -12.23
N ILE A 203 12.75 1.66 -11.77
CA ILE A 203 13.53 1.40 -10.55
C ILE A 203 14.99 1.04 -10.79
#